data_AF-A0AAV3QPG5-F1
#
_entry.id   AF-A0AAV3QPG5-F1
#
_cell.length_a   1.000
_cell.length_b   1.000
_cell.length_c   1.000
_cell.angle_alpha   90.00
_cell.angle_beta   90.00
_cell.angle_gamma   90.00
#
_symmetry.space_group_name_H-M   'P 1'
#
loop_
_entity.id
_entity.type
_entity.pdbx_description
1 polymer ?
#
loop_
_entity_poly.entity_id
_entity_poly.type
_entity_poly.pdbx_seq_one_letter_code
_entity_poly.pdbx_strand_id
1 'polypeptide(L)'
;MECFTALLMGRAEGGGFIFHPRCQEIDLVNVSFVNDLFIMCGASDASLRVVKDTLELFGHILGLRPNLSKSTCYFVGVEVVEEVRLGEILGMSFFSLPVRYLGIPPTTKQLRASDCRVLVDKVRLKIESWGNKQLSFAGRLVLINSVLFRVCNY
;
A
#
# COMPACT_ATOMS: atom_id res chain seq x y z
N MET A 1 -0.39 13.68 -5.15
CA MET A 1 -0.91 12.38 -5.65
C MET A 1 -2.23 12.55 -6.39
N GLU A 2 -3.07 13.52 -6.03
CA GLU A 2 -4.31 13.83 -6.78
C GLU A 2 -4.09 14.04 -8.28
N CYS A 3 -3.00 14.71 -8.69
CA CYS A 3 -2.65 14.86 -10.11
C CYS A 3 -2.42 13.50 -10.80
N PHE A 4 -1.85 12.51 -10.11
CA PHE A 4 -1.68 11.16 -10.65
C PHE A 4 -3.04 10.49 -10.85
N THR A 5 -3.92 10.59 -9.84
CA THR A 5 -5.29 10.06 -9.91
C THR A 5 -6.05 10.66 -11.08
N ALA A 6 -6.00 11.98 -11.26
CA ALA A 6 -6.65 12.67 -12.37
C ALA A 6 -6.10 12.25 -13.74
N LEU A 7 -4.77 12.11 -13.87
CA LEU A 7 -4.15 11.63 -15.10
C LEU A 7 -4.58 10.20 -15.44
N LEU A 8 -4.61 9.31 -14.44
CA LEU A 8 -4.96 7.92 -14.65
C LEU A 8 -6.46 7.75 -14.94
N MET A 9 -7.33 8.50 -14.28
CA MET A 9 -8.76 8.54 -14.59
C MET A 9 -9.03 9.06 -16.01
N GLY A 10 -8.38 10.15 -16.42
CA GLY A 10 -8.53 10.68 -17.78
C GLY A 10 -8.08 9.69 -18.86
N ARG A 11 -7.05 8.88 -18.58
CA ARG A 11 -6.65 7.77 -19.47
C ARG A 11 -7.56 6.56 -19.38
N ALA A 12 -8.19 6.33 -18.23
CA ALA A 12 -9.14 5.25 -18.07
C ALA A 12 -10.42 5.50 -18.90
N GLU A 13 -10.90 6.75 -18.91
CA GLU A 13 -12.03 7.19 -19.73
C GLU A 13 -11.72 7.17 -21.24
N GLY A 14 -10.47 7.43 -21.62
CA GLY A 14 -9.99 7.42 -23.00
C GLY A 14 -9.91 6.02 -23.66
N GLY A 15 -10.23 4.96 -22.94
CA GLY A 15 -10.23 3.57 -23.42
C GLY A 15 -8.91 2.83 -23.18
N GLY A 16 -8.98 1.49 -23.14
CA GLY A 16 -7.82 0.61 -22.92
C GLY A 16 -7.51 0.30 -21.44
N PHE A 17 -8.18 0.98 -20.50
CA PHE A 17 -8.14 0.63 -19.09
C PHE A 17 -9.40 -0.16 -18.70
N ILE A 18 -9.19 -1.30 -18.04
CA ILE A 18 -10.25 -2.13 -17.48
C ILE A 18 -10.19 -1.92 -15.97
N PHE A 19 -11.31 -1.55 -15.36
CA PHE A 19 -11.42 -1.45 -13.92
C PHE A 19 -11.34 -2.83 -13.28
N HIS A 20 -10.76 -2.90 -12.08
CA HIS A 20 -10.82 -4.13 -11.30
C HIS A 20 -12.30 -4.47 -11.01
N PRO A 21 -12.76 -5.74 -11.11
CA PRO A 21 -14.18 -6.08 -11.02
C PRO A 21 -14.89 -5.60 -9.74
N ARG A 22 -14.16 -5.52 -8.63
CA ARG A 22 -14.67 -5.02 -7.33
C ARG A 22 -14.60 -3.50 -7.15
N CYS A 23 -13.99 -2.79 -8.09
CA CYS A 23 -13.74 -1.36 -8.04
C CYS A 23 -14.49 -0.60 -9.13
N GLN A 24 -15.16 -1.32 -10.04
CA GLN A 24 -15.86 -0.75 -11.17
C GLN A 24 -17.09 0.08 -10.76
N GLU A 25 -17.83 -0.32 -9.72
CA GLU A 25 -19.01 0.43 -9.27
C GLU A 25 -18.69 1.79 -8.64
N ILE A 26 -17.46 1.94 -8.13
CA ILE A 26 -17.01 3.13 -7.40
C ILE A 26 -15.95 3.91 -8.20
N ASP A 27 -15.70 3.52 -9.45
CA ASP A 27 -14.65 4.06 -10.33
C ASP A 27 -13.29 4.20 -9.61
N LEU A 28 -12.97 3.24 -8.74
CA LEU A 28 -11.76 3.30 -7.93
C LEU A 28 -10.56 2.81 -8.74
N VAL A 29 -9.72 3.75 -9.13
CA VAL A 29 -8.51 3.52 -9.91
C VAL A 29 -7.28 3.36 -9.01
N ASN A 30 -7.17 4.17 -7.95
CA ASN A 30 -6.04 4.13 -7.05
C ASN A 30 -6.39 4.63 -5.65
N VAL A 31 -5.62 4.18 -4.67
CA VAL A 31 -5.61 4.71 -3.30
C VAL A 31 -4.20 5.18 -2.98
N SER A 32 -4.06 6.40 -2.48
CA SER A 32 -2.75 6.95 -2.14
C SER A 32 -2.71 7.47 -0.71
N PHE A 33 -1.61 7.21 -0.02
CA PHE A 33 -1.32 7.77 1.30
C PHE A 33 0.14 8.17 1.39
N VAL A 34 0.41 9.47 1.44
CA VAL A 34 1.76 10.05 1.46
C VAL A 34 2.60 9.51 0.28
N ASN A 35 3.49 8.53 0.55
CA ASN A 35 4.42 7.95 -0.42
C ASN A 35 3.95 6.59 -0.94
N ASP A 36 2.89 6.01 -0.38
CA ASP A 36 2.38 4.70 -0.75
C ASP A 36 1.22 4.87 -1.73
N LEU A 37 1.30 4.16 -2.85
CA LEU A 37 0.32 4.19 -3.92
C LEU A 37 -0.12 2.76 -4.25
N PHE A 38 -1.42 2.52 -4.17
CA PHE A 38 -2.09 1.31 -4.62
C PHE A 38 -2.87 1.61 -5.88
N ILE A 39 -2.65 0.84 -6.93
CA ILE A 39 -3.37 0.99 -8.20
C ILE A 39 -4.22 -0.26 -8.38
N MET A 40 -5.50 -0.08 -8.65
CA MET A 40 -6.46 -1.14 -8.92
C MET A 40 -6.83 -1.12 -10.41
N CYS A 41 -6.50 -2.20 -11.11
CA CYS A 41 -6.84 -2.37 -12.52
C CYS A 41 -7.14 -3.84 -12.83
N GLY A 42 -7.81 -4.09 -13.96
CA GLY A 42 -7.99 -5.42 -14.51
C GLY A 42 -6.68 -6.00 -15.02
N ALA A 43 -6.55 -7.32 -14.95
CA ALA A 43 -5.39 -8.06 -15.44
C ALA A 43 -5.39 -8.15 -16.97
N SER A 44 -5.11 -7.02 -17.64
CA SER A 44 -5.04 -6.91 -19.10
C SER A 44 -3.78 -6.16 -19.52
N ASP A 45 -3.15 -6.62 -20.61
CA ASP A 45 -1.96 -5.97 -21.17
C ASP A 45 -2.20 -4.47 -21.47
N ALA A 46 -3.40 -4.13 -21.95
CA ALA A 46 -3.76 -2.74 -22.25
C ALA A 46 -3.79 -1.89 -20.98
N SER A 47 -4.42 -2.41 -19.92
CA SER A 47 -4.54 -1.70 -18.65
C SER A 47 -3.20 -1.52 -17.95
N LEU A 48 -2.33 -2.54 -17.98
CA LEU A 48 -1.00 -2.45 -17.40
C LEU A 48 -0.09 -1.47 -18.14
N ARG A 49 -0.20 -1.40 -19.48
CA ARG A 49 0.52 -0.37 -20.26
C ARG A 49 0.05 1.03 -19.89
N VAL A 50 -1.27 1.25 -19.79
CA VAL A 50 -1.82 2.55 -19.35
C VAL A 50 -1.28 2.95 -17.97
N VAL A 51 -1.21 2.00 -17.03
CA VAL A 51 -0.64 2.26 -15.69
C VAL A 51 0.85 2.62 -15.78
N LYS A 52 1.64 1.84 -16.54
CA LYS A 52 3.07 2.09 -16.73
C LYS A 52 3.34 3.45 -17.35
N ASP A 53 2.68 3.76 -18.47
CA ASP A 53 2.85 5.01 -19.19
C ASP A 53 2.42 6.23 -18.34
N THR A 54 1.46 6.03 -17.43
CA THR A 54 1.02 7.08 -16.51
C THR A 54 2.01 7.28 -15.37
N LEU A 55 2.60 6.21 -14.83
CA LEU A 55 3.67 6.29 -13.84
C LEU A 55 4.93 6.94 -14.43
N GLU A 56 5.30 6.59 -15.66
CA GLU A 56 6.45 7.18 -16.35
C GLU A 56 6.22 8.66 -16.66
N LEU A 57 5.06 9.03 -17.20
CA LEU A 57 4.72 10.43 -17.45
C LEU A 57 4.71 11.25 -16.15
N PHE A 58 4.04 10.76 -15.12
CA PHE A 58 3.98 11.44 -13.83
C PHE A 58 5.37 11.60 -13.20
N GLY A 59 6.19 10.54 -13.29
CA GLY A 59 7.58 10.57 -12.86
C GLY A 59 8.42 11.57 -13.63
N HIS A 60 8.21 11.69 -14.95
CA HIS A 60 8.88 12.67 -15.79
C HIS A 60 8.52 14.11 -15.41
N ILE A 61 7.24 14.39 -15.15
CA ILE A 61 6.75 15.73 -14.79
C ILE A 61 7.26 16.16 -13.40
N LEU A 62 7.22 15.25 -12.41
CA LEU A 62 7.57 15.58 -11.02
C LEU A 62 9.00 15.21 -10.62
N GLY A 63 9.79 14.64 -11.53
CA GLY A 63 11.12 14.12 -11.23
C GLY A 63 11.11 12.93 -10.24
N LEU A 64 9.99 12.23 -10.13
CA LEU A 64 9.81 11.09 -9.22
C LEU A 64 10.06 9.77 -9.94
N ARG A 65 10.51 8.76 -9.20
CA ARG A 65 10.65 7.40 -9.73
C ARG A 65 10.07 6.38 -8.74
N PRO A 66 9.28 5.40 -9.21
CA PRO A 66 8.83 4.32 -8.36
C PRO A 66 10.04 3.52 -7.87
N ASN A 67 10.02 3.17 -6.58
CA ASN A 67 11.05 2.33 -6.01
C ASN A 67 10.73 0.87 -6.32
N LEU A 68 11.33 0.31 -7.37
CA LEU A 68 11.08 -1.06 -7.82
C LEU A 68 11.42 -2.13 -6.78
N SER A 69 12.31 -1.85 -5.82
CA SER A 69 12.62 -2.78 -4.72
C SER A 69 11.52 -2.84 -3.64
N LYS A 70 10.64 -1.83 -3.60
CA LYS A 70 9.51 -1.75 -2.67
C LYS A 70 8.16 -1.90 -3.36
N SER A 71 8.12 -1.73 -4.68
CA SER A 71 6.91 -1.80 -5.48
C SER A 71 6.66 -3.25 -5.86
N THR A 72 5.44 -3.73 -5.65
CA THR A 72 5.06 -5.11 -5.90
C THR A 72 3.74 -5.15 -6.66
N CYS A 73 3.55 -6.21 -7.44
CA CYS A 73 2.31 -6.45 -8.17
C CYS A 73 1.65 -7.73 -7.70
N TYR A 74 0.32 -7.71 -7.65
CA TYR A 74 -0.52 -8.81 -7.19
C TYR A 74 -1.62 -9.06 -8.20
N PHE A 75 -1.77 -10.32 -8.59
CA PHE A 75 -2.84 -10.80 -9.44
C PHE A 75 -3.73 -11.71 -8.62
N VAL A 76 -5.03 -11.67 -8.89
CA VAL A 76 -6.02 -12.50 -8.21
C VAL A 76 -6.86 -13.18 -9.29
N GLY A 77 -6.88 -14.51 -9.28
CA GLY A 77 -7.65 -15.31 -10.24
C GLY A 77 -7.04 -15.37 -11.64
N VAL A 78 -5.71 -15.21 -11.76
CA VAL A 78 -4.95 -15.31 -13.01
C VAL A 78 -4.07 -16.55 -12.95
N GLU A 79 -3.83 -17.22 -14.09
CA GLU A 79 -2.90 -18.35 -14.14
C GLU A 79 -1.45 -17.88 -13.98
N VAL A 80 -0.61 -18.69 -13.32
CA VAL A 80 0.81 -18.36 -13.03
C VAL A 80 1.59 -17.95 -14.29
N VAL A 81 1.31 -18.59 -15.43
CA VAL A 81 1.97 -18.26 -16.71
C VAL A 81 1.62 -16.84 -17.17
N GLU A 82 0.36 -16.46 -16.99
CA GLU A 82 -0.12 -15.12 -17.37
C GLU A 82 0.32 -14.06 -16.36
N GLU A 83 0.45 -14.40 -15.07
CA GLU A 83 1.05 -13.51 -14.06
C GLU A 83 2.48 -13.11 -14.45
N VAL A 84 3.32 -14.08 -14.82
CA VAL A 84 4.71 -13.83 -15.24
C VAL A 84 4.74 -12.90 -16.47
N ARG A 85 3.93 -13.18 -17.49
CA ARG A 85 3.82 -12.34 -18.69
C ARG A 85 3.39 -10.91 -18.34
N LEU A 86 2.41 -10.76 -17.47
CA LEU A 86 1.85 -9.46 -17.11
C LEU A 86 2.81 -8.59 -16.30
N GLY A 87 3.60 -9.16 -15.38
CA GLY A 87 4.57 -8.34 -14.65
C GLY A 87 5.87 -8.06 -15.42
N GLU A 88 6.21 -8.81 -16.48
CA GLU A 88 7.25 -8.39 -17.42
C GLU A 88 6.94 -7.02 -18.04
N ILE A 89 5.66 -6.73 -18.29
CA ILE A 89 5.21 -5.42 -18.82
C ILE A 89 5.58 -4.30 -17.84
N LEU A 90 5.34 -4.52 -16.55
CA LEU A 90 5.55 -3.53 -15.49
C LEU A 90 7.00 -3.47 -14.97
N GLY A 91 7.79 -4.53 -15.18
CA GLY A 91 9.16 -4.61 -14.69
C GLY A 91 9.27 -4.67 -13.15
N MET A 92 8.25 -5.17 -12.47
CA MET A 92 8.19 -5.26 -11.00
C MET A 92 8.32 -6.71 -10.53
N SER A 93 8.89 -6.91 -9.34
CA SER A 93 8.98 -8.24 -8.73
C SER A 93 7.62 -8.70 -8.20
N PHE A 94 7.31 -9.98 -8.44
CA PHE A 94 6.09 -10.60 -7.94
C PHE A 94 6.31 -11.11 -6.53
N PHE A 95 5.37 -10.81 -5.64
CA PHE A 95 5.32 -11.41 -4.32
C PHE A 95 3.93 -11.98 -4.06
N SER A 96 3.88 -13.09 -3.31
CA SER A 96 2.63 -13.61 -2.79
C SER A 96 2.11 -12.74 -1.64
N LEU A 97 0.79 -12.67 -1.50
CA LEU A 97 0.09 -12.07 -0.36
C LEU A 97 0.64 -12.65 0.97
N PRO A 98 0.74 -11.86 2.07
CA PRO A 98 0.00 -10.64 2.35
C PRO A 98 0.88 -9.37 2.30
N VAL A 99 0.41 -8.38 1.53
CA VAL A 99 0.95 -7.01 1.56
C VAL A 99 0.79 -6.47 2.98
N ARG A 100 1.69 -5.61 3.45
CA ARG A 100 1.42 -4.79 4.64
C ARG A 100 1.21 -3.35 4.17
N TYR A 101 -0.01 -2.86 4.20
CA TYR A 101 -0.29 -1.45 3.98
C TYR A 101 -0.21 -0.72 5.32
N LEU A 102 0.64 0.31 5.42
CA LEU A 102 0.88 1.04 6.68
C LEU A 102 1.31 0.13 7.87
N GLY A 103 1.91 -1.03 7.57
CA GLY A 103 2.34 -2.00 8.57
C GLY A 103 1.28 -3.01 9.00
N ILE A 104 0.07 -2.93 8.46
CA ILE A 104 -1.07 -3.81 8.75
C ILE A 104 -1.40 -4.61 7.48
N PRO A 105 -1.63 -5.94 7.57
CA PRO A 105 -2.13 -6.68 6.41
C PRO A 105 -3.52 -6.13 6.01
N PRO A 106 -3.78 -5.83 4.73
CA PRO A 106 -5.09 -5.46 4.25
C PRO A 106 -5.96 -6.72 4.29
N THR A 107 -6.48 -7.03 5.47
CA THR A 107 -7.35 -8.18 5.71
C THR A 107 -8.77 -7.78 5.30
N THR A 108 -9.39 -8.56 4.43
CA THR A 108 -10.82 -8.40 4.04
C THR A 108 -11.80 -8.79 5.15
N LYS A 109 -11.29 -9.24 6.29
CA LYS A 109 -12.03 -9.67 7.49
C LYS A 109 -11.71 -8.73 8.63
N GLN A 110 -12.64 -8.65 9.59
CA GLN A 110 -12.46 -7.93 10.84
C GLN A 110 -11.12 -8.31 11.48
N LEU A 111 -10.32 -7.31 11.84
CA LEU A 111 -8.99 -7.50 12.43
C LEU A 111 -9.11 -8.41 13.66
N ARG A 112 -8.40 -9.53 13.64
CA ARG A 112 -8.34 -10.43 14.79
C ARG A 112 -7.29 -9.91 15.77
N ALA A 113 -7.44 -10.26 17.05
CA ALA A 113 -6.43 -9.94 18.07
C ALA A 113 -5.02 -10.44 17.67
N SER A 114 -4.93 -11.53 16.90
CA SER A 114 -3.69 -12.04 16.33
C SER A 114 -3.01 -11.09 15.34
N ASP A 115 -3.79 -10.34 14.55
CA ASP A 115 -3.27 -9.43 13.53
C ASP A 115 -2.68 -8.16 14.19
N CYS A 116 -3.31 -7.73 15.29
CA CYS A 116 -2.84 -6.62 16.11
C CYS A 116 -1.62 -6.98 16.98
N ARG A 117 -1.24 -8.25 17.09
CA ARG A 117 -0.10 -8.68 17.93
C ARG A 117 1.20 -7.98 17.55
N VAL A 118 1.42 -7.75 16.26
CA VAL A 118 2.61 -7.00 15.77
C VAL A 118 2.63 -5.56 16.28
N LEU A 119 1.45 -4.91 16.39
CA LEU A 119 1.34 -3.56 16.93
C LEU A 119 1.59 -3.57 18.44
N VAL A 120 1.01 -4.54 19.15
CA VAL A 120 1.22 -4.73 20.60
C VAL A 120 2.70 -4.96 20.90
N ASP A 121 3.36 -5.83 20.14
CA ASP A 121 4.79 -6.12 20.31
C ASP A 121 5.65 -4.87 20.05
N LYS A 122 5.32 -4.06 19.03
CA LYS A 122 6.00 -2.77 18.79
C LYS A 122 5.84 -1.80 19.96
N VAL A 123 4.65 -1.70 20.54
CA VAL A 123 4.38 -0.84 21.70
C VAL A 123 5.15 -1.34 22.91
N ARG A 124 5.12 -2.65 23.15
CA ARG A 124 5.83 -3.30 24.24
C ARG A 124 7.34 -3.07 24.16
N LEU A 125 7.96 -3.33 23.00
CA LEU A 125 9.38 -3.08 22.78
C LEU A 125 9.76 -1.61 23.03
N LYS A 126 8.88 -0.68 22.67
CA LYS A 126 9.11 0.75 22.90
C LYS A 126 9.05 1.11 24.38
N ILE A 127 8.12 0.55 25.14
CA ILE A 127 8.02 0.72 26.60
C ILE A 127 9.23 0.06 27.30
N GLU A 128 9.60 -1.16 26.90
CA GLU A 128 10.74 -1.89 27.45
C GLU A 128 12.07 -1.15 27.19
N SER A 129 12.21 -0.47 26.05
CA SER A 129 13.38 0.38 25.75
C SER A 129 13.58 1.55 26.72
N TRP A 130 12.55 1.91 27.50
CA TRP A 130 12.61 2.98 28.50
C TRP A 130 12.87 2.48 29.92
N GLY A 131 12.76 1.17 30.16
CA GLY A 131 13.13 0.56 31.44
C GLY A 131 14.61 0.79 31.80
N ASN A 132 15.47 0.92 30.78
CA ASN A 132 16.91 1.18 30.95
C ASN A 132 17.27 2.67 31.12
N LYS A 133 16.28 3.58 31.10
CA LYS A 133 16.50 5.02 31.31
C LYS A 133 16.20 5.39 32.76
N GLN A 134 17.03 6.24 33.36
CA GLN A 134 16.80 6.82 34.69
C GLN A 134 15.65 7.85 34.62
N LEU A 135 14.42 7.35 34.49
CA LEU A 135 13.20 8.14 34.49
C LEU A 135 12.52 8.02 35.86
N SER A 136 11.97 9.13 36.34
CA SER A 136 11.09 9.12 37.51
C SER A 136 9.84 8.29 37.23
N PHE A 137 9.19 7.79 38.29
CA PHE A 137 7.94 7.04 38.16
C PHE A 137 6.88 7.83 37.39
N ALA A 138 6.69 9.12 37.71
CA ALA A 138 5.76 10.00 37.02
C ALA A 138 6.14 10.19 35.53
N GLY A 139 7.43 10.34 35.21
CA GLY A 139 7.90 10.43 33.82
C GLY A 139 7.60 9.18 33.01
N ARG A 140 7.78 7.98 33.61
CA ARG A 140 7.41 6.71 32.97
C ARG A 140 5.91 6.60 32.71
N LEU A 141 5.08 7.00 33.68
CA LEU A 141 3.62 6.95 33.54
C LEU A 141 3.12 7.85 32.39
N VAL A 142 3.62 9.09 32.32
CA VAL A 142 3.28 10.04 31.25
C VAL A 142 3.70 9.50 29.87
N LEU A 143 4.89 8.92 29.78
CA LEU A 143 5.40 8.34 28.53
C LEU A 143 4.58 7.12 28.07
N ILE A 144 4.22 6.22 28.99
CA ILE A 144 3.37 5.06 28.68
C ILE A 144 1.99 5.53 28.21
N ASN A 145 1.36 6.46 28.92
CA ASN A 145 0.07 7.01 28.53
C ASN A 145 0.12 7.70 27.16
N SER A 146 1.19 8.45 26.87
CA SER A 146 1.39 9.09 25.57
C SER A 146 1.46 8.06 24.43
N VAL A 147 2.17 6.95 24.62
CA VAL A 147 2.27 5.90 23.60
C VAL A 147 0.95 5.18 23.41
N LEU A 148 0.28 4.79 24.49
CA LEU A 148 -1.01 4.11 24.42
C LEU A 148 -2.05 4.99 23.74
N PHE A 149 -2.13 6.27 24.13
CA PHE A 149 -3.04 7.22 23.52
C PHE A 149 -2.77 7.38 22.02
N ARG A 150 -1.49 7.45 21.62
CA ARG A 150 -1.12 7.56 20.20
C ARG A 150 -1.50 6.33 19.38
N VAL A 151 -1.48 5.14 19.98
CA VAL A 151 -1.82 3.88 19.31
C VAL A 151 -3.34 3.70 19.24
N CYS A 152 -4.08 4.09 20.27
CA CYS A 152 -5.54 4.02 20.27
C CYS A 152 -6.21 5.03 19.31
N ASN A 153 -5.54 6.15 19.02
CA ASN A 153 -6.04 7.18 18.10
C ASN A 153 -5.51 7.05 16.66
N TYR A 154 -4.76 5.98 16.36
CA TYR A 154 -4.32 5.65 15.00
C TYR A 154 -5.39 4.81 14.30
#